data_AF-A0A670J524-F1
#
_entry.id   AF-A0A670J524-F1
#
_cell.length_a   1.000
_cell.length_b   1.000
_cell.length_c   1.000
_cell.angle_alpha   90.00
_cell.angle_beta   90.00
_cell.angle_gamma   90.00
#
_symmetry.space_group_name_H-M   'P 1'
#
loop_
_entity.id
_entity.type
_entity.pdbx_description
1 polymer ?
#
loop_
_entity_poly.entity_id
_entity_poly.type
_entity_poly.pdbx_seq_one_letter_code
_entity_poly.pdbx_strand_id
1 'polypeptide(L)'
;MKQDSFVPGHSFIGEGVDITSLERKGAFVVDTSQWQGPNGTCILCRNPLMKGKLQKLPLAGMDWRVLHTCHQDVSSSIENLDVDVANSMAKEVKNDWKAELGLGTVLSKAGLELPKMRVALAGSHSRMAIYAHEKSRQDSHIFVRQEVSCAYYRLRLRHRRSHLASHFSHALASLPRRNNSEEYQHFINIYGTHYISNVQVGGRLRHLLAVQTCKMALWGITASSFESCLGWEVSLGHKWLFGSASLSSKCEDLRRTYTRGIFHDAYAKQRTEIVGGEKRAEILFSKPGAQNFSAWMESAKTKPGLVSYSLLPLHTLLNQRDPRRDLLKQSIVNYINQRALKRNCSQPCPRWSSQSSDEECTCRCHHGSFHSNMCCAWERGRAHLKFIVHRGYNLRGNWLGITDGYVKIFFHGQERRTIVIPHNNNPWWTEPIDFGAVTLSGHDVFEVQLWNKNLWGDRILGHCGHNLQAGAGTVWHKCPATHGHFDYYYTLVCGHTLSGPFCHNYVPLRLPTSYFN
;
A
#
# COMPACT_ATOMS: atom_id res chain seq x y z
N MET A 1 42.86 -4.08 33.26
CA MET A 1 41.96 -4.67 32.23
C MET A 1 41.64 -3.59 31.21
N LYS A 2 42.01 -3.76 29.93
CA LYS A 2 41.63 -2.84 28.85
C LYS A 2 40.12 -2.91 28.62
N GLN A 3 39.35 -1.99 29.20
CA GLN A 3 37.91 -1.86 28.98
C GLN A 3 37.66 -1.01 27.73
N ASP A 4 37.66 -1.67 26.57
CA ASP A 4 37.72 -0.95 25.30
C ASP A 4 36.35 -0.58 24.71
N SER A 5 35.25 -1.24 25.10
CA SER A 5 33.95 -1.02 24.45
C SER A 5 33.00 -0.12 25.25
N PHE A 6 32.35 0.80 24.55
CA PHE A 6 31.20 1.56 25.03
C PHE A 6 29.94 0.69 25.18
N VAL A 7 28.96 1.20 25.93
CA VAL A 7 27.64 0.57 26.03
C VAL A 7 26.94 0.50 24.66
N PRO A 8 26.13 -0.53 24.38
CA PRO A 8 25.39 -0.61 23.13
C PRO A 8 24.39 0.54 23.00
N GLY A 9 24.32 1.12 21.80
CA GLY A 9 23.45 2.25 21.49
C GLY A 9 24.04 3.65 21.74
N HIS A 10 25.25 3.75 22.31
CA HIS A 10 25.92 5.04 22.56
C HIS A 10 26.12 5.89 21.30
N SER A 11 26.31 5.24 20.14
CA SER A 11 26.58 5.88 18.86
C SER A 11 25.33 6.38 18.12
N PHE A 12 24.14 6.30 18.73
CA PHE A 12 22.91 6.83 18.10
C PHE A 12 22.45 8.13 18.75
N ILE A 13 22.67 8.32 20.05
CA ILE A 13 22.30 9.58 20.72
C ILE A 13 23.15 10.72 20.15
N GLY A 14 22.54 11.88 19.94
CA GLY A 14 23.23 13.03 19.37
C GLY A 14 23.54 12.93 17.87
N GLU A 15 23.08 11.89 17.18
CA GLU A 15 23.18 11.78 15.72
C GLU A 15 22.01 12.51 15.04
N GLY A 16 22.32 13.17 13.92
CA GLY A 16 21.35 13.85 13.07
C GLY A 16 20.44 12.89 12.30
N VAL A 17 19.17 13.27 12.15
CA VAL A 17 18.11 12.50 11.49
C VAL A 17 17.28 13.40 10.59
N ASP A 18 16.98 12.94 9.39
CA ASP A 18 15.94 13.51 8.55
C ASP A 18 14.61 12.81 8.85
N ILE A 19 13.67 13.55 9.44
CA ILE A 19 12.36 13.02 9.85
C ILE A 19 11.53 12.53 8.66
N THR A 20 11.75 13.10 7.47
CA THR A 20 10.97 12.77 6.26
C THR A 20 11.36 11.40 5.70
N SER A 21 12.65 11.04 5.77
CA SER A 21 13.16 9.73 5.36
C SER A 21 13.26 8.72 6.50
N LEU A 22 13.25 9.19 7.76
CA LEU A 22 13.61 8.45 8.98
C LEU A 22 15.05 7.91 8.95
N GLU A 23 15.88 8.40 8.03
CA GLU A 23 17.27 7.98 7.90
C GLU A 23 18.18 8.84 8.79
N ARG A 24 19.11 8.16 9.46
CA ARG A 24 20.21 8.80 10.18
C ARG A 24 21.20 9.36 9.18
N LYS A 25 21.73 10.54 9.47
CA LYS A 25 22.66 11.23 8.57
C LYS A 25 24.11 10.78 8.70
N GLY A 26 24.47 10.05 9.75
CA GLY A 26 25.87 9.76 10.06
C GLY A 26 26.66 10.97 10.56
N ALA A 27 26.04 12.16 10.62
CA ALA A 27 26.62 13.39 11.16
C ALA A 27 26.18 13.58 12.61
N PHE A 28 27.15 13.68 13.53
CA PHE A 28 26.89 13.84 14.96
C PHE A 28 26.81 15.31 15.33
N VAL A 29 25.70 15.72 15.94
CA VAL A 29 25.51 17.10 16.40
C VAL A 29 26.00 17.30 17.83
N VAL A 30 26.06 16.22 18.61
CA VAL A 30 26.63 16.18 19.96
C VAL A 30 27.83 15.25 20.00
N ASP A 31 28.87 15.65 20.72
CA ASP A 31 30.04 14.82 20.97
C ASP A 31 29.73 13.72 21.99
N THR A 32 29.74 12.47 21.51
CA THR A 32 29.55 11.26 22.31
C THR A 32 30.84 10.46 22.50
N SER A 33 31.99 10.99 22.06
CA SER A 33 33.29 10.31 22.17
C SER A 33 33.90 10.41 23.57
N GLN A 34 33.60 11.49 24.31
CA GLN A 34 34.13 11.72 25.64
C GLN A 34 33.46 10.85 26.70
N TRP A 35 34.25 10.20 27.56
CA TRP A 35 33.77 9.29 28.61
C TRP A 35 34.48 9.47 29.97
N GLN A 36 35.60 10.18 30.00
CA GLN A 36 36.29 10.59 31.22
C GLN A 36 36.01 12.07 31.49
N GLY A 37 35.56 12.36 32.70
CA GLY A 37 35.38 13.74 33.16
C GLY A 37 36.72 14.43 33.43
N PRO A 38 36.70 15.76 33.63
CA PRO A 38 37.91 16.54 33.89
C PRO A 38 38.69 16.09 35.14
N ASN A 39 38.00 15.46 36.10
CA ASN A 39 38.61 14.94 37.33
C ASN A 39 39.09 13.47 37.17
N GLY A 40 39.14 12.93 35.95
CA GLY A 40 39.51 11.54 35.67
C GLY A 40 38.43 10.50 36.02
N THR A 41 37.28 10.92 36.56
CA THR A 41 36.17 10.02 36.89
C THR A 41 35.41 9.57 35.63
N CYS A 42 34.88 8.35 35.63
CA CYS A 42 34.08 7.80 34.54
C CYS A 42 32.92 6.95 35.08
N ILE A 43 31.95 6.68 34.21
CA ILE A 43 30.81 5.79 34.52
C ILE A 43 30.97 4.50 33.72
N LEU A 44 31.03 3.38 34.45
CA LEU A 44 31.03 2.04 33.88
C LEU A 44 29.69 1.35 34.17
N CYS A 45 29.09 0.80 33.13
CA CYS A 45 27.85 0.05 33.24
C CYS A 45 28.13 -1.45 33.10
N ARG A 46 27.59 -2.25 34.01
CA ARG A 46 27.66 -3.73 33.94
C ARG A 46 26.56 -4.23 33.02
N ASN A 47 26.93 -4.93 31.94
CA ASN A 47 25.96 -5.42 30.96
C ASN A 47 25.62 -6.91 31.17
N PRO A 48 24.44 -7.25 31.73
CA PRO A 48 24.04 -8.63 31.95
C PRO A 48 23.81 -9.41 30.64
N LEU A 49 23.41 -8.75 29.55
CA LEU A 49 23.23 -9.38 28.23
C LEU A 49 24.56 -9.71 27.52
N MET A 50 25.70 -9.28 28.08
CA MET A 50 27.04 -9.56 27.58
C MET A 50 27.93 -10.15 28.68
N LYS A 51 27.42 -11.15 29.40
CA LYS A 51 28.15 -11.88 30.47
C LYS A 51 28.71 -10.97 31.57
N GLY A 52 28.00 -9.89 31.90
CA GLY A 52 28.38 -8.95 32.95
C GLY A 52 29.57 -8.04 32.58
N LYS A 53 29.92 -7.90 31.30
CA LYS A 53 31.01 -7.03 30.84
C LYS A 53 30.79 -5.59 31.30
N LEU A 54 31.82 -4.97 31.88
CA LEU A 54 31.84 -3.55 32.20
C LEU A 54 32.11 -2.73 30.92
N GLN A 55 31.23 -1.77 30.63
CA GLN A 55 31.26 -0.96 29.41
C GLN A 55 31.19 0.54 29.73
N LYS A 56 31.87 1.36 28.92
CA LYS A 56 31.95 2.81 29.11
C LYS A 56 30.64 3.49 28.72
N LEU A 57 30.15 4.40 29.57
CA LEU A 57 29.07 5.32 29.24
C LEU A 57 29.65 6.69 28.83
N PRO A 58 29.29 7.26 27.67
CA PRO A 58 29.72 8.62 27.33
C PRO A 58 29.24 9.65 28.34
N LEU A 59 29.97 10.75 28.50
CA LEU A 59 29.55 11.87 29.36
C LEU A 59 28.25 12.53 28.91
N ALA A 60 27.94 12.46 27.62
CA ALA A 60 26.69 12.91 27.03
C ALA A 60 25.54 11.90 27.25
N GLY A 61 25.83 10.66 27.64
CA GLY A 61 24.84 9.61 27.87
C GLY A 61 24.36 9.55 29.32
N MET A 62 23.09 9.23 29.52
CA MET A 62 22.49 8.97 30.83
C MET A 62 21.38 7.90 30.75
N ASP A 63 20.96 7.41 31.91
CA ASP A 63 19.88 6.42 32.06
C ASP A 63 20.08 5.15 31.21
N TRP A 64 21.34 4.72 31.01
CA TRP A 64 21.60 3.47 30.32
C TRP A 64 21.09 2.29 31.14
N ARG A 65 20.23 1.46 30.54
CA ARG A 65 19.70 0.27 31.20
C ARG A 65 19.31 -0.81 30.19
N VAL A 66 19.33 -2.04 30.67
CA VAL A 66 18.78 -3.20 29.96
C VAL A 66 17.26 -3.18 30.10
N LEU A 67 16.56 -3.54 29.02
CA LEU A 67 15.12 -3.76 28.97
C LEU A 67 14.86 -5.27 28.93
N HIS A 68 13.85 -5.72 29.66
CA HIS A 68 13.44 -7.14 29.71
C HIS A 68 12.27 -7.46 28.77
N THR A 69 11.74 -6.46 28.08
CA THR A 69 10.58 -6.58 27.20
C THR A 69 11.01 -6.98 25.79
N CYS A 70 11.02 -8.28 25.50
CA CYS A 70 11.10 -8.84 24.15
C CYS A 70 9.98 -9.87 24.04
N HIS A 71 8.83 -9.43 23.55
CA HIS A 71 7.76 -10.33 23.12
C HIS A 71 8.07 -10.69 21.67
N GLN A 72 8.27 -11.97 21.40
CA GLN A 72 8.54 -12.47 20.04
C GLN A 72 7.26 -12.57 19.20
N ASP A 73 6.19 -11.92 19.66
CA ASP A 73 4.90 -11.87 19.00
C ASP A 73 4.98 -11.00 17.75
N VAL A 74 4.26 -11.42 16.73
CA VAL A 74 4.25 -10.73 15.45
C VAL A 74 3.14 -9.73 15.45
N SER A 75 3.50 -8.47 15.24
CA SER A 75 2.53 -7.45 14.95
C SER A 75 2.20 -7.46 13.46
N SER A 76 0.92 -7.55 13.12
CA SER A 76 0.39 -7.40 11.78
C SER A 76 -0.48 -6.15 11.71
N SER A 77 -0.45 -5.45 10.57
CA SER A 77 -1.42 -4.42 10.25
C SER A 77 -1.62 -4.30 8.75
N ILE A 78 -2.80 -3.83 8.36
CA ILE A 78 -3.13 -3.46 6.99
C ILE A 78 -3.05 -1.94 6.86
N GLU A 79 -2.35 -1.48 5.84
CA GLU A 79 -2.32 -0.09 5.40
C GLU A 79 -2.94 0.00 3.99
N ASN A 80 -4.07 0.71 3.87
CA ASN A 80 -4.82 0.78 2.61
C ASN A 80 -4.21 1.77 1.59
N LEU A 81 -3.37 2.70 2.07
CA LEU A 81 -2.77 3.75 1.25
C LEU A 81 -1.26 3.87 1.50
N ASP A 82 -0.54 4.38 0.50
CA ASP A 82 0.89 4.73 0.62
C ASP A 82 1.17 5.77 1.72
N VAL A 83 0.26 6.74 1.92
CA VAL A 83 0.33 7.70 3.04
C VAL A 83 0.16 7.02 4.41
N ASP A 84 -0.61 5.94 4.50
CA ASP A 84 -0.76 5.15 5.73
C ASP A 84 0.52 4.39 6.06
N VAL A 85 1.19 3.84 5.04
CA VAL A 85 2.51 3.22 5.21
C VAL A 85 3.49 4.23 5.80
N ALA A 86 3.58 5.44 5.24
CA ALA A 86 4.46 6.49 5.74
C ALA A 86 4.19 6.84 7.22
N ASN A 87 2.92 7.06 7.56
CA ASN A 87 2.50 7.33 8.94
C ASN A 87 2.77 6.15 9.88
N SER A 88 2.65 4.92 9.40
CA SER A 88 2.97 3.70 10.14
C SER A 88 4.47 3.62 10.46
N MET A 89 5.35 3.96 9.50
CA MET A 89 6.81 4.02 9.74
C MET A 89 7.19 5.09 10.77
N ALA A 90 6.49 6.23 10.76
CA ALA A 90 6.74 7.33 11.70
C ALA A 90 6.51 6.96 13.18
N LYS A 91 5.78 5.86 13.48
CA LYS A 91 5.54 5.37 14.85
C LYS A 91 6.81 4.94 15.60
N GLU A 92 7.94 4.87 14.92
CA GLU A 92 9.28 4.68 15.52
C GLU A 92 9.70 5.88 16.37
N VAL A 93 9.22 7.08 16.03
CA VAL A 93 9.45 8.31 16.80
C VAL A 93 8.42 8.39 17.93
N LYS A 94 8.89 8.31 19.17
CA LYS A 94 8.04 8.15 20.36
C LYS A 94 7.60 9.44 21.03
N ASN A 95 8.18 10.58 20.67
CA ASN A 95 7.80 11.88 21.19
C ASN A 95 7.11 12.74 20.13
N ASP A 96 6.47 13.82 20.57
CA ASP A 96 5.98 14.84 19.66
C ASP A 96 7.15 15.66 19.09
N TRP A 97 7.68 15.19 17.97
CA TRP A 97 8.75 15.86 17.24
C TRP A 97 8.30 17.17 16.58
N LYS A 98 6.99 17.41 16.46
CA LYS A 98 6.41 18.60 15.80
C LYS A 98 6.28 19.80 16.74
N ALA A 99 6.18 19.56 18.04
CA ALA A 99 5.86 20.57 19.05
C ALA A 99 6.72 21.84 18.92
N GLU A 100 8.04 21.70 19.01
CA GLU A 100 9.00 22.82 18.96
C GLU A 100 9.06 23.52 17.60
N LEU A 101 8.65 22.83 16.52
CA LEU A 101 8.57 23.42 15.19
C LEU A 101 7.29 24.24 14.99
N GLY A 102 6.29 24.12 15.87
CA GLY A 102 4.98 24.74 15.67
C GLY A 102 4.26 24.19 14.45
N LEU A 103 4.61 22.98 14.00
CA LEU A 103 4.03 22.41 12.78
C LEU A 103 2.52 22.19 12.88
N GLY A 104 1.98 21.88 14.06
CA GLY A 104 0.53 21.77 14.25
C GLY A 104 -0.20 23.04 13.80
N THR A 105 0.22 24.21 14.31
CA THR A 105 -0.41 25.48 13.93
C THR A 105 -0.19 25.86 12.47
N VAL A 106 0.95 25.47 11.88
CA VAL A 106 1.23 25.66 10.44
C VAL A 106 0.33 24.78 9.58
N LEU A 107 0.10 23.52 9.96
CA LEU A 107 -0.76 22.59 9.23
C LEU A 107 -2.22 23.03 9.31
N SER A 108 -2.70 23.46 10.49
CA SER A 108 -4.05 24.01 10.62
C SER A 108 -4.24 25.24 9.73
N LYS A 109 -3.28 26.19 9.74
CA LYS A 109 -3.33 27.41 8.92
C LYS A 109 -3.24 27.13 7.41
N ALA A 110 -2.49 26.10 7.02
CA ALA A 110 -2.35 25.69 5.62
C ALA A 110 -3.54 24.84 5.11
N GLY A 111 -4.56 24.60 5.94
CA GLY A 111 -5.70 23.73 5.60
C GLY A 111 -5.31 22.25 5.42
N LEU A 112 -4.15 21.84 5.93
CA LEU A 112 -3.64 20.47 5.83
C LEU A 112 -4.17 19.56 6.95
N GLU A 113 -4.92 20.11 7.90
CA GLU A 113 -5.71 19.38 8.91
C GLU A 113 -7.21 19.29 8.55
N LEU A 114 -7.59 19.68 7.33
CA LEU A 114 -8.97 19.53 6.87
C LEU A 114 -9.29 18.03 6.65
N PRO A 115 -10.54 17.58 6.92
CA PRO A 115 -11.03 16.21 6.63
C PRO A 115 -11.11 15.86 5.13
N LYS A 116 -10.42 16.64 4.29
CA LYS A 116 -10.32 16.50 2.84
C LYS A 116 -8.89 16.19 2.39
N MET A 117 -7.92 16.11 3.30
CA MET A 117 -6.51 15.89 3.00
C MET A 117 -5.88 14.92 3.98
N ARG A 118 -5.23 13.86 3.48
CA ARG A 118 -4.36 13.01 4.29
C ARG A 118 -2.91 13.30 4.00
N VAL A 119 -2.12 13.50 5.05
CA VAL A 119 -0.74 13.97 4.95
C VAL A 119 0.16 13.10 5.82
N ALA A 120 1.28 12.67 5.25
CA ALA A 120 2.42 12.13 5.98
C ALA A 120 3.60 13.09 5.86
N LEU A 121 4.10 13.55 7.01
CA LEU A 121 5.28 14.43 7.10
C LEU A 121 6.53 13.63 7.48
N ALA A 122 6.40 12.84 8.54
CA ALA A 122 7.43 11.91 8.97
C ALA A 122 7.34 10.63 8.14
N GLY A 123 8.48 10.08 7.74
CA GLY A 123 8.54 8.84 6.96
C GLY A 123 7.95 8.92 5.55
N SER A 124 7.56 10.10 5.07
CA SER A 124 7.03 10.32 3.72
C SER A 124 7.97 9.83 2.61
N HIS A 125 9.28 9.96 2.84
CA HIS A 125 10.36 9.50 1.97
C HIS A 125 11.11 8.29 2.53
N SER A 126 10.52 7.59 3.51
CA SER A 126 11.09 6.33 3.96
C SER A 126 11.10 5.32 2.81
N ARG A 127 12.05 4.38 2.84
CA ARG A 127 12.17 3.33 1.83
C ARG A 127 10.85 2.56 1.62
N MET A 128 10.12 2.32 2.70
CA MET A 128 8.82 1.65 2.68
C MET A 128 7.73 2.52 2.06
N ALA A 129 7.68 3.82 2.38
CA ALA A 129 6.73 4.75 1.79
C ALA A 129 6.95 4.95 0.28
N ILE A 130 8.21 5.12 -0.16
CA ILE A 130 8.54 5.21 -1.59
C ILE A 130 8.12 3.94 -2.34
N TYR A 131 8.41 2.77 -1.76
CA TYR A 131 7.98 1.49 -2.34
C TYR A 131 6.44 1.40 -2.46
N ALA A 132 5.71 1.77 -1.40
CA ALA A 132 4.26 1.76 -1.41
C ALA A 132 3.67 2.76 -2.43
N HIS A 133 4.28 3.93 -2.54
CA HIS A 133 3.91 4.96 -3.51
C HIS A 133 4.10 4.47 -4.96
N GLU A 134 5.26 3.87 -5.28
CA GLU A 134 5.53 3.29 -6.59
C GLU A 134 4.52 2.19 -6.96
N LYS A 135 4.14 1.33 -6.01
CA LYS A 135 3.17 0.26 -6.23
C LYS A 135 1.77 0.80 -6.47
N SER A 136 1.34 1.77 -5.65
CA SER A 136 0.05 2.45 -5.79
C SER A 136 -0.14 3.10 -7.16
N ARG A 137 0.95 3.60 -7.79
CA ARG A 137 0.90 4.18 -9.15
C ARG A 137 0.76 3.14 -10.27
N GLN A 138 1.17 1.90 -10.01
CA GLN A 138 1.13 0.82 -11.00
C GLN A 138 -0.25 0.16 -11.05
N ASP A 139 -0.85 -0.06 -9.88
CA ASP A 139 -2.12 -0.76 -9.69
C ASP A 139 -2.68 -0.47 -8.29
N SER A 140 -3.94 -0.83 -8.04
CA SER A 140 -4.54 -0.81 -6.71
C SER A 140 -3.89 -1.89 -5.84
N HIS A 141 -3.26 -1.45 -4.76
CA HIS A 141 -2.63 -2.32 -3.78
C HIS A 141 -3.14 -2.01 -2.38
N ILE A 142 -3.25 -3.07 -1.58
CA ILE A 142 -3.22 -2.96 -0.13
C ILE A 142 -1.81 -3.31 0.35
N PHE A 143 -1.42 -2.75 1.48
CA PHE A 143 -0.15 -3.04 2.10
C PHE A 143 -0.37 -3.82 3.39
N VAL A 144 0.35 -4.92 3.56
CA VAL A 144 0.32 -5.69 4.80
C VAL A 144 1.69 -5.63 5.43
N ARG A 145 1.76 -5.01 6.60
CA ARG A 145 2.97 -4.87 7.38
C ARG A 145 3.02 -5.93 8.46
N GLN A 146 4.10 -6.68 8.48
CA GLN A 146 4.43 -7.62 9.54
C GLN A 146 5.73 -7.19 10.22
N GLU A 147 5.77 -7.21 11.54
CA GLU A 147 6.96 -6.78 12.29
C GLU A 147 7.13 -7.59 13.57
N VAL A 148 8.37 -8.03 13.80
CA VAL A 148 8.86 -8.46 15.12
C VAL A 148 9.99 -7.54 15.54
N SER A 149 9.93 -7.12 16.79
CA SER A 149 10.81 -6.09 17.33
C SER A 149 11.13 -6.38 18.80
N CYS A 150 12.40 -6.34 19.15
CA CYS A 150 12.87 -6.50 20.52
C CYS A 150 13.84 -5.37 20.86
N ALA A 151 13.49 -4.62 21.91
CA ALA A 151 14.36 -3.59 22.48
C ALA A 151 15.13 -4.17 23.67
N TYR A 152 16.47 -4.12 23.61
CA TYR A 152 17.34 -4.67 24.66
C TYR A 152 17.92 -3.61 25.57
N TYR A 153 18.15 -2.41 25.05
CA TYR A 153 18.76 -1.32 25.81
C TYR A 153 18.00 -0.03 25.58
N ARG A 154 17.99 0.82 26.61
CA ARG A 154 17.58 2.22 26.52
C ARG A 154 18.74 3.12 26.92
N LEU A 155 18.87 4.25 26.24
CA LEU A 155 19.85 5.29 26.54
C LEU A 155 19.28 6.66 26.22
N ARG A 156 19.61 7.67 27.04
CA ARG A 156 19.17 9.05 26.84
C ARG A 156 20.35 10.00 26.73
N LEU A 157 20.13 11.10 26.01
CA LEU A 157 21.06 12.21 25.89
C LEU A 157 20.91 13.18 27.07
N ARG A 158 22.04 13.59 27.64
CA ARG A 158 22.11 14.53 28.76
C ARG A 158 22.18 15.96 28.25
N HIS A 159 21.03 16.60 28.06
CA HIS A 159 20.90 17.92 27.43
C HIS A 159 21.85 19.02 27.92
N ARG A 160 21.86 19.32 29.23
CA ARG A 160 22.52 20.52 29.76
C ARG A 160 24.05 20.44 29.83
N ARG A 161 24.64 19.26 29.64
CA ARG A 161 26.08 19.02 29.81
C ARG A 161 26.71 18.34 28.60
N SER A 162 26.03 18.38 27.46
CA SER A 162 26.52 17.78 26.22
C SER A 162 27.21 18.84 25.39
N HIS A 163 28.47 18.62 25.03
CA HIS A 163 29.20 19.49 24.12
C HIS A 163 28.75 19.21 22.68
N LEU A 164 28.59 20.27 21.89
CA LEU A 164 28.37 20.13 20.45
C LEU A 164 29.61 19.48 19.82
N ALA A 165 29.40 18.63 18.83
CA ALA A 165 30.52 18.09 18.07
C ALA A 165 31.26 19.24 17.37
N SER A 166 32.60 19.20 17.36
CA SER A 166 33.41 20.32 16.84
C SER A 166 33.03 20.71 15.41
N HIS A 167 32.88 19.73 14.51
CA HIS A 167 32.46 19.97 13.13
C HIS A 167 31.07 20.61 13.02
N PHE A 168 30.10 20.16 13.84
CA PHE A 168 28.76 20.77 13.89
C PHE A 168 28.81 22.20 14.44
N SER A 169 29.61 22.45 15.47
CA SER A 169 29.79 23.79 16.04
C SER A 169 30.35 24.77 15.01
N HIS A 170 31.33 24.35 14.20
CA HIS A 170 31.86 25.17 13.11
C HIS A 170 30.81 25.42 12.02
N ALA A 171 30.09 24.39 11.56
CA ALA A 171 29.04 24.54 10.56
C ALA A 171 27.88 25.44 11.05
N LEU A 172 27.55 25.38 12.33
CA LEU A 172 26.56 26.25 12.95
C LEU A 172 27.05 27.69 13.02
N ALA A 173 28.34 27.90 13.31
CA ALA A 173 28.97 29.21 13.35
C ALA A 173 29.01 29.88 11.96
N SER A 174 29.18 29.10 10.89
CA SER A 174 29.22 29.60 9.51
C SER A 174 27.84 29.92 8.93
N LEU A 175 26.73 29.46 9.54
CA LEU A 175 25.41 29.77 9.02
C LEU A 175 25.12 31.28 8.99
N PRO A 176 24.51 31.81 7.90
CA PRO A 176 24.24 33.23 7.77
C PRO A 176 23.24 33.71 8.81
N ARG A 177 23.47 34.90 9.37
CA ARG A 177 22.53 35.58 10.29
C ARG A 177 21.33 36.21 9.57
N ARG A 178 21.36 36.25 8.24
CA ARG A 178 20.26 36.69 7.38
C ARG A 178 19.69 35.47 6.63
N ASN A 179 18.47 35.59 6.13
CA ASN A 179 17.83 34.50 5.41
C ASN A 179 18.64 34.14 4.14
N ASN A 180 19.12 32.90 4.07
CA ASN A 180 19.76 32.31 2.88
C ASN A 180 19.28 30.85 2.74
N SER A 181 18.25 30.63 1.91
CA SER A 181 17.63 29.31 1.79
C SER A 181 18.61 28.19 1.40
N GLU A 182 19.62 28.48 0.57
CA GLU A 182 20.56 27.49 0.06
C GLU A 182 21.49 26.96 1.17
N GLU A 183 22.09 27.85 1.96
CA GLU A 183 23.00 27.45 3.04
C GLU A 183 22.29 26.69 4.16
N TYR A 184 21.08 27.12 4.53
CA TYR A 184 20.28 26.39 5.52
C TYR A 184 19.80 25.03 4.97
N GLN A 185 19.46 24.94 3.68
CA GLN A 185 19.10 23.68 3.04
C GLN A 185 20.30 22.72 3.00
N HIS A 186 21.49 23.21 2.67
CA HIS A 186 22.73 22.43 2.70
C HIS A 186 23.03 21.90 4.12
N PHE A 187 22.87 22.75 5.14
CA PHE A 187 23.01 22.35 6.54
C PHE A 187 22.02 21.24 6.94
N ILE A 188 20.75 21.36 6.55
CA ILE A 188 19.72 20.33 6.79
C ILE A 188 20.05 19.03 6.04
N ASN A 189 20.60 19.12 4.83
CA ASN A 189 20.98 17.93 4.06
C ASN A 189 22.08 17.12 4.76
N ILE A 190 23.05 17.80 5.38
CA ILE A 190 24.17 17.19 6.13
C ILE A 190 23.72 16.68 7.50
N TYR A 191 23.12 17.54 8.33
CA TYR A 191 22.84 17.23 9.74
C TYR A 191 21.42 16.74 10.01
N GLY A 192 20.54 16.83 9.02
CA GLY A 192 19.14 16.43 9.13
C GLY A 192 18.25 17.56 9.62
N THR A 193 17.09 17.17 10.11
CA THR A 193 16.06 18.09 10.63
C THR A 193 16.04 18.08 12.15
N HIS A 194 16.38 16.93 12.73
CA HIS A 194 16.35 16.64 14.14
C HIS A 194 17.62 15.89 14.54
N TYR A 195 17.82 15.72 15.84
CA TYR A 195 18.80 14.81 16.41
C TYR A 195 18.18 13.92 17.46
N ILE A 196 18.80 12.77 17.69
CA ILE A 196 18.30 11.74 18.58
C ILE A 196 18.60 12.10 20.04
N SER A 197 17.55 12.20 20.87
CA SER A 197 17.66 12.52 22.30
C SER A 197 17.43 11.32 23.23
N ASN A 198 16.77 10.27 22.73
CA ASN A 198 16.50 9.04 23.47
C ASN A 198 16.44 7.88 22.48
N VAL A 199 16.97 6.73 22.85
CA VAL A 199 16.98 5.54 22.02
C VAL A 199 16.54 4.32 22.80
N GLN A 200 15.81 3.46 22.10
CA GLN A 200 15.68 2.06 22.41
C GLN A 200 16.31 1.27 21.27
N VAL A 201 17.28 0.42 21.59
CA VAL A 201 18.08 -0.30 20.61
C VAL A 201 17.97 -1.81 20.82
N GLY A 202 18.00 -2.55 19.73
CA GLY A 202 17.87 -4.01 19.74
C GLY A 202 17.75 -4.57 18.32
N GLY A 203 16.82 -5.49 18.10
CA GLY A 203 16.56 -6.12 16.81
C GLY A 203 15.16 -5.80 16.30
N ARG A 204 14.99 -5.50 15.02
CA ARG A 204 13.68 -5.38 14.39
C ARG A 204 13.73 -5.93 12.96
N LEU A 205 12.80 -6.84 12.64
CA LEU A 205 12.55 -7.34 11.30
C LEU A 205 11.16 -6.90 10.88
N ARG A 206 11.07 -6.23 9.74
CA ARG A 206 9.80 -5.73 9.18
C ARG A 206 9.66 -6.15 7.73
N HIS A 207 8.49 -6.67 7.39
CA HIS A 207 8.07 -6.96 6.03
C HIS A 207 6.91 -6.05 5.64
N LEU A 208 6.94 -5.57 4.40
CA LEU A 208 5.85 -4.85 3.78
C LEU A 208 5.48 -5.58 2.48
N LEU A 209 4.30 -6.18 2.46
CA LEU A 209 3.74 -6.87 1.31
C LEU A 209 2.83 -5.89 0.57
N ALA A 210 3.10 -5.65 -0.71
CA ALA A 210 2.18 -4.94 -1.59
C ALA A 210 1.36 -5.98 -2.34
N VAL A 211 0.09 -6.11 -2.00
CA VAL A 211 -0.83 -7.12 -2.57
C VAL A 211 -1.78 -6.44 -3.55
N GLN A 212 -1.83 -6.92 -4.79
CA GLN A 212 -2.73 -6.38 -5.81
C GLN A 212 -4.19 -6.66 -5.43
N THR A 213 -4.92 -5.61 -5.06
CA THR A 213 -6.27 -5.69 -4.49
C THR A 213 -7.21 -6.49 -5.37
N CYS A 214 -7.24 -6.19 -6.66
CA CYS A 214 -8.20 -6.80 -7.57
C CYS A 214 -7.79 -8.19 -8.06
N LYS A 215 -6.50 -8.48 -8.12
CA LYS A 215 -6.07 -9.85 -8.37
C LYS A 215 -6.37 -10.77 -7.18
N MET A 216 -6.22 -10.28 -5.96
CA MET A 216 -6.63 -10.99 -4.75
C MET A 216 -8.15 -11.23 -4.73
N ALA A 217 -8.94 -10.22 -5.13
CA ALA A 217 -10.40 -10.35 -5.26
C ALA A 217 -10.82 -11.41 -6.28
N LEU A 218 -10.14 -11.53 -7.43
CA LEU A 218 -10.37 -12.57 -8.44
C LEU A 218 -10.15 -14.01 -7.91
N TRP A 219 -9.50 -14.15 -6.76
CA TRP A 219 -9.29 -15.42 -6.07
C TRP A 219 -10.26 -15.64 -4.90
N GLY A 220 -11.21 -14.72 -4.69
CA GLY A 220 -12.18 -14.79 -3.61
C GLY A 220 -11.58 -14.54 -2.22
N ILE A 221 -10.46 -13.83 -2.14
CA ILE A 221 -9.73 -13.54 -0.90
C ILE A 221 -9.90 -12.06 -0.53
N THR A 222 -10.25 -11.79 0.74
CA THR A 222 -10.33 -10.43 1.28
C THR A 222 -9.02 -10.02 1.95
N ALA A 223 -8.79 -8.72 2.11
CA ALA A 223 -7.61 -8.20 2.82
C ALA A 223 -7.52 -8.75 4.26
N SER A 224 -8.64 -8.76 4.98
CA SER A 224 -8.74 -9.27 6.35
C SER A 224 -8.53 -10.79 6.43
N SER A 225 -9.08 -11.54 5.48
CA SER A 225 -8.83 -12.99 5.41
C SER A 225 -7.38 -13.29 5.05
N PHE A 226 -6.76 -12.47 4.19
CA PHE A 226 -5.35 -12.62 3.87
C PHE A 226 -4.49 -12.34 5.12
N GLU A 227 -4.72 -11.23 5.80
CA GLU A 227 -4.04 -10.85 7.04
C GLU A 227 -4.21 -11.90 8.15
N SER A 228 -5.42 -12.44 8.35
CA SER A 228 -5.66 -13.47 9.38
C SER A 228 -5.00 -14.81 9.05
N CYS A 229 -4.77 -15.10 7.77
CA CYS A 229 -3.95 -16.25 7.37
C CYS A 229 -2.45 -15.99 7.60
N LEU A 230 -2.02 -14.74 7.66
CA LEU A 230 -0.63 -14.42 7.92
C LEU A 230 -0.29 -14.71 9.38
N GLY A 231 0.85 -15.36 9.58
CA GLY A 231 1.37 -15.66 10.90
C GLY A 231 2.82 -16.07 10.78
N TRP A 232 3.58 -15.84 11.84
CA TRP A 232 4.97 -16.26 11.88
C TRP A 232 5.09 -17.39 12.89
N GLU A 233 5.47 -18.56 12.42
CA GLU A 233 5.88 -19.64 13.31
C GLU A 233 7.40 -19.59 13.44
N VAL A 234 7.86 -18.77 14.41
CA VAL A 234 9.28 -18.54 14.72
C VAL A 234 10.02 -19.85 15.08
N SER A 235 9.29 -20.84 15.61
CA SER A 235 9.83 -22.12 16.09
C SER A 235 10.21 -23.13 15.02
N LEU A 236 9.76 -23.00 13.75
CA LEU A 236 9.88 -24.09 12.77
C LEU A 236 10.68 -23.78 11.50
N GLY A 237 11.37 -22.64 11.41
CA GLY A 237 12.39 -22.38 10.36
C GLY A 237 11.92 -22.39 8.88
N HIS A 238 10.66 -22.76 8.60
CA HIS A 238 10.20 -23.11 7.26
C HIS A 238 8.94 -22.38 6.78
N LYS A 239 8.25 -21.60 7.62
CA LYS A 239 7.00 -20.90 7.23
C LYS A 239 7.07 -19.43 7.59
N TRP A 240 7.71 -18.70 6.67
CA TRP A 240 8.01 -17.28 6.81
C TRP A 240 6.78 -16.35 6.84
N LEU A 241 5.65 -16.75 6.24
CA LEU A 241 4.48 -15.89 6.05
C LEU A 241 3.17 -16.41 6.64
N PHE A 242 3.05 -17.72 6.82
CA PHE A 242 1.82 -18.36 7.29
C PHE A 242 2.10 -19.10 8.59
N GLY A 243 1.27 -18.88 9.61
CA GLY A 243 1.40 -19.53 10.92
C GLY A 243 1.14 -21.03 10.88
N SER A 244 1.22 -21.68 12.04
CA SER A 244 0.88 -23.11 12.19
C SER A 244 -0.52 -23.41 11.65
N ALA A 245 -0.69 -24.60 11.09
CA ALA A 245 -1.79 -25.04 10.22
C ALA A 245 -3.17 -25.22 10.90
N SER A 246 -3.57 -24.37 11.84
CA SER A 246 -4.94 -24.39 12.42
C SER A 246 -5.88 -23.35 11.79
N LEU A 247 -5.39 -22.58 10.82
CA LEU A 247 -6.17 -21.56 10.11
C LEU A 247 -6.77 -22.22 8.86
N SER A 248 -8.10 -22.33 8.82
CA SER A 248 -9.01 -22.80 7.74
C SER A 248 -8.44 -23.38 6.42
N SER A 249 -9.20 -24.26 5.75
CA SER A 249 -8.87 -24.78 4.41
C SER A 249 -8.45 -23.69 3.41
N LYS A 250 -9.07 -22.49 3.47
CA LYS A 250 -8.71 -21.32 2.66
C LYS A 250 -7.28 -20.82 2.89
N CYS A 251 -6.82 -20.77 4.14
CA CYS A 251 -5.44 -20.38 4.44
C CYS A 251 -4.45 -21.46 4.00
N GLU A 252 -4.84 -22.73 4.04
CA GLU A 252 -4.01 -23.81 3.52
C GLU A 252 -3.81 -23.72 2.00
N ASP A 253 -4.88 -23.44 1.25
CA ASP A 253 -4.82 -23.26 -0.20
C ASP A 253 -4.00 -22.01 -0.60
N LEU A 254 -4.18 -20.90 0.13
CA LEU A 254 -3.36 -19.70 -0.03
C LEU A 254 -1.88 -20.01 0.24
N ARG A 255 -1.57 -20.73 1.33
CA ARG A 255 -0.22 -21.16 1.69
C ARG A 255 0.39 -22.06 0.62
N ARG A 256 -0.35 -23.04 0.09
CA ARG A 256 0.10 -23.94 -0.99
C ARG A 256 0.45 -23.15 -2.25
N THR A 257 -0.39 -22.21 -2.63
CA THR A 257 -0.15 -21.34 -3.79
C THR A 257 1.06 -20.45 -3.58
N TYR A 258 1.20 -19.88 -2.39
CA TYR A 258 2.36 -19.07 -2.05
C TYR A 258 3.67 -19.87 -2.10
N THR A 259 3.67 -21.08 -1.54
CA THR A 259 4.85 -21.96 -1.49
C THR A 259 5.29 -22.39 -2.90
N ARG A 260 4.35 -22.47 -3.85
CA ARG A 260 4.63 -22.74 -5.27
C ARG A 260 5.18 -21.53 -6.04
N GLY A 261 5.39 -20.38 -5.38
CA GLY A 261 5.86 -19.13 -6.00
C GLY A 261 4.79 -18.36 -6.80
N ILE A 262 3.69 -19.02 -7.16
CA ILE A 262 2.60 -18.47 -7.97
C ILE A 262 2.03 -17.19 -7.36
N PHE A 263 1.80 -17.15 -6.04
CA PHE A 263 1.24 -15.96 -5.39
C PHE A 263 2.22 -14.77 -5.40
N HIS A 264 3.49 -15.02 -5.08
CA HIS A 264 4.50 -13.96 -5.03
C HIS A 264 4.75 -13.38 -6.44
N ASP A 265 4.88 -14.22 -7.45
CA ASP A 265 5.19 -13.77 -8.79
C ASP A 265 4.00 -13.10 -9.49
N ALA A 266 2.77 -13.50 -9.16
CA ALA A 266 1.58 -12.99 -9.82
C ALA A 266 0.74 -11.98 -9.02
N TYR A 267 0.89 -11.85 -7.69
CA TYR A 267 -0.05 -11.09 -6.84
C TYR A 267 0.59 -10.18 -5.79
N ALA A 268 1.77 -10.52 -5.24
CA ALA A 268 2.35 -9.77 -4.13
C ALA A 268 3.86 -9.58 -4.26
N LYS A 269 4.30 -8.32 -4.18
CA LYS A 269 5.73 -7.97 -4.08
C LYS A 269 6.06 -7.60 -2.65
N GLN A 270 7.26 -7.91 -2.19
CA GLN A 270 7.67 -7.66 -0.80
C GLN A 270 8.88 -6.73 -0.70
N ARG A 271 8.94 -5.99 0.41
CA ARG A 271 10.14 -5.28 0.86
C ARG A 271 10.42 -5.64 2.32
N THR A 272 11.70 -5.88 2.63
CA THR A 272 12.16 -6.25 3.96
C THR A 272 13.08 -5.16 4.51
N GLU A 273 12.91 -4.83 5.79
CA GLU A 273 13.81 -3.97 6.56
C GLU A 273 14.30 -4.73 7.79
N ILE A 274 15.61 -4.67 8.01
CA ILE A 274 16.28 -5.35 9.13
C ILE A 274 17.08 -4.32 9.90
N VAL A 275 16.90 -4.32 11.21
CA VAL A 275 17.55 -3.42 12.15
C VAL A 275 18.23 -4.26 13.22
N GLY A 276 19.53 -4.05 13.39
CA GLY A 276 20.33 -4.77 14.37
C GLY A 276 20.67 -6.21 13.96
N GLY A 277 21.55 -6.81 14.76
CA GLY A 277 22.11 -8.13 14.49
C GLY A 277 23.23 -8.10 13.44
N GLU A 278 23.69 -9.29 13.04
CA GLU A 278 24.77 -9.40 12.05
C GLU A 278 24.31 -9.06 10.63
N LYS A 279 25.11 -8.29 9.88
CA LYS A 279 24.76 -7.86 8.49
C LYS A 279 24.44 -9.01 7.52
N ARG A 280 25.00 -10.21 7.73
CA ARG A 280 24.69 -11.39 6.92
C ARG A 280 23.22 -11.80 6.97
N ALA A 281 22.50 -11.36 8.01
CA ALA A 281 21.07 -11.49 8.15
C ALA A 281 20.30 -10.96 6.93
N GLU A 282 20.68 -9.82 6.35
CA GLU A 282 19.97 -9.23 5.20
C GLU A 282 19.89 -10.20 4.01
N ILE A 283 20.96 -10.96 3.75
CA ILE A 283 21.01 -11.96 2.68
C ILE A 283 20.18 -13.20 3.04
N LEU A 284 20.22 -13.63 4.30
CA LEU A 284 19.47 -14.79 4.80
C LEU A 284 17.96 -14.53 4.79
N PHE A 285 17.57 -13.31 5.12
CA PHE A 285 16.19 -12.86 5.18
C PHE A 285 15.68 -12.35 3.80
N SER A 286 16.51 -12.39 2.76
CA SER A 286 16.11 -12.15 1.37
C SER A 286 15.65 -13.43 0.64
N LYS A 287 15.83 -14.60 1.26
CA LYS A 287 15.42 -15.91 0.71
C LYS A 287 14.40 -16.60 1.63
N PRO A 288 13.40 -17.31 1.09
CA PRO A 288 12.48 -18.10 1.91
C PRO A 288 13.23 -19.24 2.63
N GLY A 289 12.94 -19.43 3.93
CA GLY A 289 13.51 -20.50 4.76
C GLY A 289 14.68 -20.08 5.68
N ALA A 290 14.62 -18.91 6.33
CA ALA A 290 15.69 -18.44 7.20
C ALA A 290 15.87 -19.32 8.45
N GLN A 291 16.81 -20.25 8.36
CA GLN A 291 17.23 -21.16 9.44
C GLN A 291 17.96 -20.47 10.62
N ASN A 292 17.86 -19.14 10.81
CA ASN A 292 18.73 -18.41 11.75
C ASN A 292 18.07 -17.22 12.47
N PHE A 293 16.75 -17.16 12.58
CA PHE A 293 16.07 -16.06 13.29
C PHE A 293 16.52 -15.93 14.76
N SER A 294 16.54 -17.02 15.51
CA SER A 294 17.00 -17.03 16.91
C SER A 294 18.46 -16.59 17.03
N ALA A 295 19.32 -17.03 16.11
CA ALA A 295 20.73 -16.63 16.07
C ALA A 295 20.89 -15.13 15.75
N TRP A 296 20.11 -14.60 14.81
CA TRP A 296 20.07 -13.16 14.52
C TRP A 296 19.60 -12.35 15.74
N MET A 297 18.53 -12.79 16.38
CA MET A 297 17.97 -12.16 17.58
C MET A 297 19.01 -12.10 18.72
N GLU A 298 19.71 -13.20 18.97
CA GLU A 298 20.81 -13.24 19.95
C GLU A 298 21.96 -12.29 19.55
N SER A 299 22.32 -12.25 18.26
CA SER A 299 23.35 -11.33 17.77
C SER A 299 22.97 -9.85 17.98
N ALA A 300 21.68 -9.51 17.93
CA ALA A 300 21.18 -8.16 18.14
C ALA A 300 21.38 -7.65 19.58
N LYS A 301 21.61 -8.53 20.57
CA LYS A 301 22.04 -8.10 21.91
C LYS A 301 23.44 -7.49 21.93
N THR A 302 24.31 -7.91 21.00
CA THR A 302 25.70 -7.44 20.91
C THR A 302 25.91 -6.37 19.85
N LYS A 303 25.15 -6.44 18.75
CA LYS A 303 25.15 -5.48 17.64
C LYS A 303 23.73 -4.89 17.45
N PRO A 304 23.20 -4.14 18.43
CA PRO A 304 21.83 -3.64 18.33
C PRO A 304 21.70 -2.51 17.30
N GLY A 305 20.58 -2.46 16.62
CA GLY A 305 20.15 -1.36 15.77
C GLY A 305 19.12 -0.46 16.47
N LEU A 306 18.79 0.66 15.83
CA LEU A 306 17.87 1.65 16.36
C LEU A 306 16.40 1.22 16.15
N VAL A 307 15.74 0.75 17.21
CA VAL A 307 14.38 0.20 17.14
C VAL A 307 13.32 1.31 17.27
N SER A 308 13.48 2.17 18.26
CA SER A 308 12.64 3.37 18.42
C SER A 308 13.42 4.48 19.11
N TYR A 309 12.98 5.72 18.93
CA TYR A 309 13.75 6.87 19.37
C TYR A 309 12.89 8.10 19.62
N SER A 310 13.48 9.10 20.27
CA SER A 310 12.91 10.43 20.41
C SER A 310 13.83 11.46 19.75
N LEU A 311 13.21 12.48 19.17
CA LEU A 311 13.88 13.47 18.35
C LEU A 311 13.69 14.88 18.90
N LEU A 312 14.69 15.72 18.73
CA LEU A 312 14.58 17.16 18.97
C LEU A 312 15.06 17.93 17.74
N PRO A 313 14.37 19.02 17.36
CA PRO A 313 14.77 19.76 16.17
C PRO A 313 16.15 20.41 16.32
N LEU A 314 16.93 20.50 15.24
CA LEU A 314 18.28 21.07 15.30
C LEU A 314 18.32 22.51 15.83
N HIS A 315 17.29 23.32 15.53
CA HIS A 315 17.22 24.70 15.99
C HIS A 315 17.21 24.84 17.52
N THR A 316 16.86 23.78 18.26
CA THR A 316 16.87 23.77 19.73
C THR A 316 18.28 23.80 20.33
N LEU A 317 19.32 23.55 19.52
CA LEU A 317 20.72 23.63 19.93
C LEU A 317 21.28 25.06 19.93
N LEU A 318 20.57 26.01 19.30
CA LEU A 318 20.94 27.43 19.34
C LEU A 318 20.35 28.12 20.56
N ASN A 319 21.07 29.12 21.07
CA ASN A 319 20.57 30.01 22.11
C ASN A 319 19.33 30.77 21.63
N GLN A 320 18.39 31.04 22.54
CA GLN A 320 17.15 31.75 22.21
C GLN A 320 17.35 33.16 21.64
N ARG A 321 18.49 33.81 21.94
CA ARG A 321 18.85 35.14 21.45
C ARG A 321 19.54 35.12 20.07
N ASP A 322 19.85 33.95 19.54
CA ASP A 322 20.54 33.82 18.24
C ASP A 322 19.53 33.89 17.09
N PRO A 323 19.60 34.88 16.18
CA PRO A 323 18.63 35.02 15.09
C PRO A 323 18.62 33.82 14.13
N ARG A 324 19.72 33.06 14.06
CA ARG A 324 19.81 31.85 13.23
C ARG A 324 18.88 30.74 13.70
N ARG A 325 18.44 30.79 14.96
CA ARG A 325 17.51 29.81 15.54
C ARG A 325 16.18 29.81 14.80
N ASP A 326 15.59 30.98 14.59
CA ASP A 326 14.29 31.10 13.93
C ASP A 326 14.41 30.84 12.43
N LEU A 327 15.50 31.29 11.80
CA LEU A 327 15.80 30.96 10.40
C LEU A 327 15.91 29.45 10.19
N LEU A 328 16.70 28.75 11.02
CA LEU A 328 16.84 27.29 10.94
C LEU A 328 15.50 26.58 11.20
N LYS A 329 14.71 27.06 12.17
CA LYS A 329 13.37 26.53 12.42
C LYS A 329 12.48 26.64 11.17
N GLN A 330 12.43 27.82 10.54
CA GLN A 330 11.64 28.04 9.32
C GLN A 330 12.14 27.17 8.16
N SER A 331 13.45 27.07 7.95
CA SER A 331 14.04 26.22 6.92
C SER A 331 13.70 24.74 7.14
N ILE A 332 13.74 24.25 8.38
CA ILE A 332 13.33 22.87 8.72
C ILE A 332 11.84 22.65 8.41
N VAL A 333 10.97 23.59 8.80
CA VAL A 333 9.53 23.51 8.51
C VAL A 333 9.28 23.47 7.00
N ASN A 334 9.93 24.35 6.24
CA ASN A 334 9.81 24.40 4.79
C ASN A 334 10.30 23.09 4.14
N TYR A 335 11.46 22.58 4.57
CA TYR A 335 12.00 21.31 4.09
C TYR A 335 11.04 20.14 4.31
N ILE A 336 10.48 20.00 5.52
CA ILE A 336 9.53 18.94 5.85
C ILE A 336 8.24 19.07 5.00
N ASN A 337 7.75 20.30 4.82
CA ASN A 337 6.54 20.55 4.03
C ASN A 337 6.73 20.29 2.53
N GLN A 338 7.89 20.60 1.97
CA GLN A 338 8.24 20.27 0.58
C GLN A 338 8.30 18.76 0.36
N ARG A 339 8.74 18.02 1.38
CA ARG A 339 8.85 16.55 1.32
C ARG A 339 7.62 15.82 1.88
N ALA A 340 6.51 16.51 2.10
CA ALA A 340 5.28 15.88 2.57
C ALA A 340 4.68 14.96 1.48
N LEU A 341 4.19 13.79 1.87
CA LEU A 341 3.36 12.93 1.02
C LEU A 341 1.89 13.24 1.31
N LYS A 342 1.14 13.65 0.29
CA LYS A 342 -0.22 14.16 0.44
C LYS A 342 -1.20 13.40 -0.44
N ARG A 343 -2.42 13.22 0.05
CA ARG A 343 -3.55 12.69 -0.69
C ARG A 343 -4.72 13.64 -0.57
N ASN A 344 -5.20 14.15 -1.70
CA ASN A 344 -6.40 14.95 -1.73
C ASN A 344 -7.63 14.05 -1.84
N CYS A 345 -8.44 14.03 -0.80
CA CYS A 345 -9.60 13.16 -0.66
C CYS A 345 -10.80 13.68 -1.46
N SER A 346 -10.75 14.94 -1.92
CA SER A 346 -11.72 15.51 -2.85
C SER A 346 -11.38 15.24 -4.33
N GLN A 347 -10.30 14.50 -4.61
CA GLN A 347 -10.05 14.03 -5.97
C GLN A 347 -11.20 13.14 -6.43
N PRO A 348 -11.79 13.40 -7.61
CA PRO A 348 -12.95 12.66 -8.06
C PRO A 348 -12.57 11.19 -8.28
N CYS A 349 -13.34 10.30 -7.66
CA CYS A 349 -13.30 8.90 -8.00
C CYS A 349 -13.73 8.70 -9.47
N PRO A 350 -13.29 7.61 -10.12
CA PRO A 350 -13.80 7.25 -11.44
C PRO A 350 -15.34 7.28 -11.46
N ARG A 351 -15.95 7.70 -12.59
CA ARG A 351 -17.41 7.93 -12.72
C ARG A 351 -18.30 6.79 -12.23
N TRP A 352 -17.79 5.56 -12.25
CA TRP A 352 -18.47 4.33 -11.85
C TRP A 352 -18.29 3.98 -10.36
N SER A 353 -17.66 4.86 -9.58
CA SER A 353 -17.39 4.70 -8.14
C SER A 353 -17.66 5.99 -7.39
N SER A 354 -17.85 5.88 -6.07
CA SER A 354 -18.10 6.99 -5.16
C SER A 354 -17.08 6.99 -4.03
N GLN A 355 -16.97 8.12 -3.34
CA GLN A 355 -16.12 8.23 -2.16
C GLN A 355 -16.69 7.37 -1.03
N SER A 356 -15.83 6.64 -0.34
CA SER A 356 -16.22 5.82 0.80
C SER A 356 -16.67 6.66 2.00
N SER A 357 -17.74 6.23 2.69
CA SER A 357 -18.14 6.75 4.00
C SER A 357 -17.30 6.21 5.15
N ASP A 358 -16.83 4.96 5.04
CA ASP A 358 -16.21 4.24 6.16
C ASP A 358 -14.69 4.46 6.22
N GLU A 359 -14.02 4.43 5.06
CA GLU A 359 -12.58 4.65 4.92
C GLU A 359 -12.29 5.96 4.19
N GLU A 360 -11.74 6.94 4.91
CA GLU A 360 -11.43 8.25 4.37
C GLU A 360 -10.50 8.18 3.14
N CYS A 361 -10.81 8.95 2.09
CA CYS A 361 -10.00 9.11 0.88
C CYS A 361 -9.86 7.85 0.02
N THR A 362 -10.76 6.87 0.18
CA THR A 362 -10.84 5.69 -0.67
C THR A 362 -12.05 5.77 -1.60
N CYS A 363 -11.95 5.14 -2.77
CA CYS A 363 -13.06 5.02 -3.72
C CYS A 363 -13.69 3.63 -3.57
N ARG A 364 -15.02 3.57 -3.52
CA ARG A 364 -15.79 2.33 -3.44
C ARG A 364 -16.80 2.25 -4.57
N CYS A 365 -17.06 1.02 -4.99
CA CYS A 365 -18.11 0.73 -5.95
C CYS A 365 -19.34 0.23 -5.21
N HIS A 366 -20.52 0.50 -5.75
CA HIS A 366 -21.73 -0.14 -5.25
C HIS A 366 -21.61 -1.65 -5.43
N HIS A 367 -21.81 -2.38 -4.34
CA HIS A 367 -21.84 -3.84 -4.38
C HIS A 367 -22.89 -4.27 -5.40
N GLY A 368 -22.48 -5.01 -6.43
CA GLY A 368 -23.39 -5.46 -7.46
C GLY A 368 -22.97 -6.79 -8.04
N SER A 369 -23.81 -7.33 -8.91
CA SER A 369 -23.50 -8.54 -9.67
C SER A 369 -22.28 -8.35 -10.58
N PHE A 370 -21.88 -7.11 -10.88
CA PHE A 370 -20.81 -6.79 -11.83
C PHE A 370 -19.44 -6.55 -11.17
N HIS A 371 -19.40 -5.96 -9.97
CA HIS A 371 -18.18 -5.56 -9.25
C HIS A 371 -18.27 -5.75 -7.74
N SER A 372 -17.10 -5.96 -7.13
CA SER A 372 -16.94 -5.90 -5.67
C SER A 372 -16.91 -4.46 -5.16
N ASN A 373 -17.03 -4.28 -3.84
CA ASN A 373 -16.93 -2.96 -3.20
C ASN A 373 -15.58 -2.26 -3.43
N MET A 374 -14.53 -3.03 -3.74
CA MET A 374 -13.20 -2.52 -4.08
C MET A 374 -13.03 -2.25 -5.57
N CYS A 375 -14.13 -2.24 -6.32
CA CYS A 375 -14.19 -1.96 -7.76
C CYS A 375 -13.46 -2.98 -8.64
N CYS A 376 -13.32 -4.20 -8.12
CA CYS A 376 -12.70 -5.30 -8.83
C CYS A 376 -13.78 -6.17 -9.49
N ALA A 377 -13.48 -6.77 -10.64
CA ALA A 377 -14.31 -7.85 -11.15
C ALA A 377 -14.28 -9.05 -10.18
N TRP A 378 -15.41 -9.76 -10.06
CA TRP A 378 -15.54 -10.91 -9.15
C TRP A 378 -14.70 -12.11 -9.59
N GLU A 379 -14.68 -12.37 -10.89
CA GLU A 379 -14.00 -13.51 -11.50
C GLU A 379 -13.57 -13.18 -12.92
N ARG A 380 -12.64 -13.95 -13.47
CA ARG A 380 -12.22 -13.78 -14.87
C ARG A 380 -13.39 -14.14 -15.81
N GLY A 381 -13.49 -13.44 -16.92
CA GLY A 381 -14.60 -13.59 -17.86
C GLY A 381 -15.84 -12.75 -17.50
N ARG A 382 -15.86 -12.05 -16.36
CA ARG A 382 -17.01 -11.22 -15.97
C ARG A 382 -17.24 -10.06 -16.94
N ALA A 383 -18.45 -9.97 -17.48
CA ALA A 383 -18.86 -8.96 -18.47
C ALA A 383 -20.34 -8.58 -18.31
N HIS A 384 -20.74 -7.44 -18.88
CA HIS A 384 -22.15 -7.02 -19.00
C HIS A 384 -22.58 -7.19 -20.46
N LEU A 385 -23.62 -8.00 -20.69
CA LEU A 385 -24.12 -8.34 -22.03
C LEU A 385 -25.50 -7.76 -22.28
N LYS A 386 -25.64 -7.03 -23.39
CA LYS A 386 -26.89 -6.40 -23.81
C LYS A 386 -27.05 -6.52 -25.32
N PHE A 387 -28.25 -6.88 -25.77
CA PHE A 387 -28.62 -6.95 -27.18
C PHE A 387 -29.65 -5.87 -27.53
N ILE A 388 -29.62 -5.41 -28.79
CA ILE A 388 -30.65 -4.56 -29.38
C ILE A 388 -30.96 -5.11 -30.77
N VAL A 389 -32.23 -5.45 -31.01
CA VAL A 389 -32.71 -5.98 -32.29
C VAL A 389 -33.18 -4.81 -33.15
N HIS A 390 -32.32 -4.28 -34.00
CA HIS A 390 -32.59 -3.02 -34.69
C HIS A 390 -33.85 -3.08 -35.58
N ARG A 391 -33.81 -3.90 -36.64
CA ARG A 391 -34.86 -3.88 -37.67
C ARG A 391 -34.92 -5.17 -38.49
N GLY A 392 -36.13 -5.59 -38.83
CA GLY A 392 -36.41 -6.59 -39.86
C GLY A 392 -36.61 -5.96 -41.24
N TYR A 393 -36.22 -6.69 -42.29
CA TYR A 393 -36.28 -6.24 -43.67
C TYR A 393 -36.93 -7.31 -44.55
N ASN A 394 -38.02 -6.96 -45.23
CA ASN A 394 -38.73 -7.82 -46.20
C ASN A 394 -39.08 -9.21 -45.65
N LEU A 395 -39.52 -9.27 -44.39
CA LEU A 395 -39.92 -10.51 -43.73
C LEU A 395 -41.25 -11.02 -44.28
N ARG A 396 -41.44 -12.35 -44.29
CA ARG A 396 -42.70 -12.97 -44.71
C ARG A 396 -43.12 -14.10 -43.75
N GLY A 397 -44.04 -13.76 -42.85
CA GLY A 397 -44.49 -14.62 -41.75
C GLY A 397 -45.49 -15.69 -42.16
N ASN A 398 -46.56 -15.32 -42.87
CA ASN A 398 -47.68 -16.21 -43.22
C ASN A 398 -47.86 -16.35 -44.75
N TRP A 399 -48.71 -17.29 -45.18
CA TRP A 399 -49.11 -17.50 -46.58
C TRP A 399 -49.59 -16.21 -47.28
N LEU A 400 -50.34 -15.37 -46.56
CA LEU A 400 -50.80 -14.04 -46.98
C LEU A 400 -49.70 -12.97 -47.05
N GLY A 401 -48.47 -13.31 -46.64
CA GLY A 401 -47.32 -12.42 -46.70
C GLY A 401 -47.21 -11.43 -45.54
N ILE A 402 -48.03 -11.55 -44.51
CA ILE A 402 -48.03 -10.70 -43.30
C ILE A 402 -47.15 -11.33 -42.22
N THR A 403 -46.43 -10.50 -41.46
CA THR A 403 -45.53 -10.93 -40.37
C THR A 403 -45.92 -10.29 -39.03
N ASP A 404 -46.09 -11.11 -38.00
CA ASP A 404 -46.26 -10.74 -36.59
C ASP A 404 -44.97 -11.09 -35.84
N GLY A 405 -43.93 -10.30 -36.06
CA GLY A 405 -42.55 -10.67 -35.73
C GLY A 405 -42.17 -10.38 -34.28
N TYR A 406 -41.43 -11.31 -33.68
CA TYR A 406 -40.64 -11.07 -32.46
C TYR A 406 -39.34 -11.89 -32.49
N VAL A 407 -38.34 -11.46 -31.74
CA VAL A 407 -37.02 -12.11 -31.71
C VAL A 407 -36.77 -12.69 -30.32
N LYS A 408 -36.30 -13.93 -30.28
CA LYS A 408 -35.80 -14.61 -29.09
C LYS A 408 -34.28 -14.65 -29.13
N ILE A 409 -33.65 -14.43 -27.99
CA ILE A 409 -32.20 -14.51 -27.80
C ILE A 409 -31.93 -15.53 -26.68
N PHE A 410 -31.04 -16.47 -26.96
CA PHE A 410 -30.63 -17.53 -26.07
C PHE A 410 -29.15 -17.39 -25.71
N PHE A 411 -28.87 -17.38 -24.41
CA PHE A 411 -27.51 -17.34 -23.90
C PHE A 411 -27.42 -18.04 -22.55
N HIS A 412 -26.50 -19.02 -22.41
CA HIS A 412 -26.29 -19.78 -21.17
C HIS A 412 -27.59 -20.36 -20.57
N GLY A 413 -28.46 -20.92 -21.42
CA GLY A 413 -29.75 -21.49 -21.00
C GLY A 413 -30.81 -20.46 -20.61
N GLN A 414 -30.53 -19.16 -20.70
CA GLN A 414 -31.51 -18.10 -20.51
C GLN A 414 -32.14 -17.70 -21.84
N GLU A 415 -33.47 -17.58 -21.85
CA GLU A 415 -34.24 -16.98 -22.94
C GLU A 415 -34.65 -15.55 -22.57
N ARG A 416 -34.49 -14.63 -23.52
CA ARG A 416 -35.10 -13.29 -23.49
C ARG A 416 -35.72 -13.01 -24.87
N ARG A 417 -36.74 -12.16 -24.93
CA ARG A 417 -37.42 -11.84 -26.19
C ARG A 417 -37.84 -10.39 -26.29
N THR A 418 -37.99 -9.91 -27.52
CA THR A 418 -38.62 -8.62 -27.81
C THR A 418 -40.13 -8.69 -27.62
N ILE A 419 -40.78 -7.53 -27.64
CA ILE A 419 -42.21 -7.44 -27.92
C ILE A 419 -42.54 -7.97 -29.32
N VAL A 420 -43.80 -8.34 -29.51
CA VAL A 420 -44.35 -8.73 -30.82
C VAL A 420 -44.80 -7.47 -31.56
N ILE A 421 -44.34 -7.30 -32.80
CA ILE A 421 -44.79 -6.23 -33.69
C ILE A 421 -45.74 -6.83 -34.71
N PRO A 422 -47.06 -6.53 -34.63
CA PRO A 422 -48.05 -7.14 -35.46
C PRO A 422 -48.10 -6.50 -36.87
N HIS A 423 -48.47 -7.30 -37.86
CA HIS A 423 -48.78 -6.92 -39.24
C HIS A 423 -47.71 -6.07 -39.95
N ASN A 424 -46.42 -6.35 -39.71
CA ASN A 424 -45.33 -5.56 -40.25
C ASN A 424 -44.19 -6.44 -40.78
N ASN A 425 -43.90 -6.31 -42.08
CA ASN A 425 -42.80 -7.02 -42.75
C ASN A 425 -41.44 -6.32 -42.60
N ASN A 426 -41.42 -5.08 -42.09
CA ASN A 426 -40.22 -4.31 -41.79
C ASN A 426 -40.22 -3.75 -40.35
N PRO A 427 -40.39 -4.61 -39.33
CA PRO A 427 -40.55 -4.23 -37.93
C PRO A 427 -39.27 -3.62 -37.31
N TRP A 428 -39.41 -2.76 -36.30
CA TRP A 428 -38.31 -2.10 -35.57
C TRP A 428 -38.40 -2.39 -34.07
N TRP A 429 -37.43 -3.08 -33.48
CA TRP A 429 -37.44 -3.47 -32.06
C TRP A 429 -36.32 -2.77 -31.27
N THR A 430 -36.43 -1.47 -31.04
CA THR A 430 -35.36 -0.68 -30.42
C THR A 430 -35.20 -0.89 -28.91
N GLU A 431 -35.94 -1.81 -28.31
CA GLU A 431 -35.87 -2.10 -26.88
C GLU A 431 -34.60 -2.89 -26.51
N PRO A 432 -33.91 -2.48 -25.44
CA PRO A 432 -32.75 -3.20 -24.96
C PRO A 432 -33.11 -4.52 -24.27
N ILE A 433 -32.53 -5.62 -24.77
CA ILE A 433 -32.58 -6.92 -24.10
C ILE A 433 -31.32 -7.07 -23.24
N ASP A 434 -31.47 -6.83 -21.94
CA ASP A 434 -30.37 -6.89 -20.98
C ASP A 434 -30.25 -8.29 -20.34
N PHE A 435 -29.13 -8.96 -20.58
CA PHE A 435 -28.75 -10.19 -19.86
C PHE A 435 -28.03 -9.89 -18.55
N GLY A 436 -27.70 -8.62 -18.30
CA GLY A 436 -27.01 -8.16 -17.12
C GLY A 436 -25.58 -8.68 -17.08
N ALA A 437 -25.14 -8.99 -15.87
CA ALA A 437 -23.78 -9.44 -15.61
C ALA A 437 -23.66 -10.96 -15.82
N VAL A 438 -22.81 -11.34 -16.77
CA VAL A 438 -22.53 -12.70 -17.24
C VAL A 438 -21.06 -13.06 -17.03
N THR A 439 -20.72 -14.35 -17.12
CA THR A 439 -19.33 -14.84 -17.01
C THR A 439 -18.98 -15.66 -18.24
N LEU A 440 -17.96 -15.25 -18.97
CA LEU A 440 -17.51 -15.87 -20.22
C LEU A 440 -16.54 -17.02 -19.94
N SER A 441 -16.80 -18.18 -20.54
CA SER A 441 -15.91 -19.35 -20.58
C SER A 441 -14.84 -19.27 -21.67
N GLY A 442 -14.99 -18.36 -22.65
CA GLY A 442 -14.06 -18.13 -23.76
C GLY A 442 -14.43 -18.83 -25.07
N HIS A 443 -15.52 -19.58 -25.08
CA HIS A 443 -16.10 -20.23 -26.26
C HIS A 443 -17.63 -20.08 -26.26
N ASP A 444 -18.12 -19.03 -25.62
CA ASP A 444 -19.54 -18.80 -25.44
C ASP A 444 -20.21 -18.40 -26.75
N VAL A 445 -21.29 -19.11 -27.08
CA VAL A 445 -22.13 -18.87 -28.24
C VAL A 445 -23.48 -18.35 -27.77
N PHE A 446 -24.02 -17.38 -28.50
CA PHE A 446 -25.41 -16.98 -28.36
C PHE A 446 -26.18 -17.35 -29.63
N GLU A 447 -27.48 -17.61 -29.47
CA GLU A 447 -28.39 -17.91 -30.57
C GLU A 447 -29.49 -16.86 -30.63
N VAL A 448 -29.84 -16.42 -31.83
CA VAL A 448 -30.92 -15.48 -32.08
C VAL A 448 -31.90 -16.11 -33.06
N GLN A 449 -33.17 -16.12 -32.70
CA GLN A 449 -34.24 -16.69 -33.50
C GLN A 449 -35.33 -15.65 -33.75
N LEU A 450 -35.70 -15.48 -35.02
CA LEU A 450 -36.86 -14.68 -35.42
C LEU A 450 -38.09 -15.60 -35.49
N TRP A 451 -39.15 -15.19 -34.81
CA TRP A 451 -40.41 -15.90 -34.71
C TRP A 451 -41.56 -15.09 -35.28
N ASN A 452 -42.53 -15.79 -35.86
CA ASN A 452 -43.81 -15.26 -36.28
C ASN A 452 -44.91 -15.76 -35.36
N LYS A 453 -45.61 -14.85 -34.68
CA LYS A 453 -46.73 -15.21 -33.82
C LYS A 453 -47.92 -15.67 -34.66
N ASN A 454 -48.50 -16.81 -34.33
CA ASN A 454 -49.62 -17.40 -35.07
C ASN A 454 -50.64 -18.06 -34.14
N LEU A 455 -51.91 -18.09 -34.55
CA LEU A 455 -53.01 -18.68 -33.77
C LEU A 455 -52.86 -20.19 -33.52
N TRP A 456 -52.12 -20.90 -34.38
CA TRP A 456 -51.93 -22.37 -34.31
C TRP A 456 -50.53 -22.79 -33.86
N GLY A 457 -49.76 -21.85 -33.31
CA GLY A 457 -48.39 -22.08 -32.85
C GLY A 457 -47.39 -21.22 -33.63
N ASP A 458 -46.48 -20.61 -32.89
CA ASP A 458 -45.49 -19.69 -33.46
C ASP A 458 -44.50 -20.45 -34.34
N ARG A 459 -44.06 -19.81 -35.42
CA ARG A 459 -43.13 -20.41 -36.40
C ARG A 459 -41.82 -19.65 -36.46
N ILE A 460 -40.70 -20.37 -36.46
CA ILE A 460 -39.38 -19.78 -36.71
C ILE A 460 -39.28 -19.34 -38.18
N LEU A 461 -38.90 -18.09 -38.40
CA LEU A 461 -38.63 -17.52 -39.72
C LEU A 461 -37.14 -17.43 -40.03
N GLY A 462 -36.26 -17.47 -39.03
CA GLY A 462 -34.82 -17.37 -39.22
C GLY A 462 -34.09 -17.59 -37.91
N HIS A 463 -32.85 -18.07 -37.98
CA HIS A 463 -31.98 -18.21 -36.83
C HIS A 463 -30.52 -18.08 -37.24
N CYS A 464 -29.70 -17.61 -36.31
CA CYS A 464 -28.24 -17.56 -36.45
C CYS A 464 -27.61 -17.59 -35.05
N GLY A 465 -26.34 -17.99 -35.00
CA GLY A 465 -25.56 -17.99 -33.76
C GLY A 465 -24.12 -17.57 -34.03
N HIS A 466 -23.53 -16.86 -33.06
CA HIS A 466 -22.16 -16.36 -33.16
C HIS A 466 -21.44 -16.47 -31.82
N ASN A 467 -20.11 -16.50 -31.89
CA ASN A 467 -19.27 -16.43 -30.70
C ASN A 467 -19.33 -15.02 -30.09
N LEU A 468 -19.45 -14.94 -28.77
CA LEU A 468 -19.31 -13.68 -28.05
C LEU A 468 -17.86 -13.25 -27.98
N GLN A 469 -17.61 -12.01 -28.39
CA GLN A 469 -16.34 -11.33 -28.16
C GLN A 469 -16.58 -9.91 -27.66
N ALA A 470 -15.82 -9.54 -26.63
CA ALA A 470 -15.76 -8.20 -26.10
C ALA A 470 -14.89 -7.33 -27.01
N GLY A 471 -15.32 -6.09 -27.23
CA GLY A 471 -14.65 -5.15 -28.11
C GLY A 471 -15.03 -3.71 -27.79
N ALA A 472 -14.39 -2.76 -28.48
CA ALA A 472 -14.75 -1.36 -28.36
C ALA A 472 -16.04 -1.09 -29.16
N GLY A 473 -17.15 -0.84 -28.45
CA GLY A 473 -18.42 -0.43 -29.06
C GLY A 473 -19.43 -1.56 -29.27
N THR A 474 -20.28 -1.39 -30.29
CA THR A 474 -21.34 -2.34 -30.65
C THR A 474 -20.89 -3.29 -31.75
N VAL A 475 -21.25 -4.56 -31.63
CA VAL A 475 -20.97 -5.58 -32.64
C VAL A 475 -22.24 -5.89 -33.40
N TRP A 476 -22.25 -5.58 -34.70
CA TRP A 476 -23.41 -5.73 -35.57
C TRP A 476 -23.42 -7.09 -36.26
N HIS A 477 -24.61 -7.68 -36.35
CA HIS A 477 -24.87 -8.92 -37.05
C HIS A 477 -26.11 -8.77 -37.92
N LYS A 478 -26.02 -9.41 -39.10
CA LYS A 478 -27.12 -9.59 -40.03
C LYS A 478 -27.52 -11.05 -40.01
N CYS A 479 -28.76 -11.32 -39.61
CA CYS A 479 -29.28 -12.67 -39.49
C CYS A 479 -30.24 -12.99 -40.64
N PRO A 480 -29.99 -14.05 -41.44
CA PRO A 480 -30.88 -14.42 -42.52
C PRO A 480 -32.21 -14.97 -41.99
N ALA A 481 -33.28 -14.71 -42.75
CA ALA A 481 -34.58 -15.33 -42.57
C ALA A 481 -34.99 -16.05 -43.87
N THR A 482 -36.00 -16.92 -43.82
CA THR A 482 -36.56 -17.61 -44.99
C THR A 482 -36.92 -16.61 -46.10
N HIS A 483 -37.40 -15.43 -45.72
CA HIS A 483 -37.54 -14.29 -46.61
C HIS A 483 -36.99 -13.05 -45.90
N GLY A 484 -36.05 -12.34 -46.54
CA GLY A 484 -35.44 -11.15 -46.00
C GLY A 484 -34.35 -11.43 -44.94
N HIS A 485 -34.17 -10.50 -44.02
CA HIS A 485 -33.21 -10.61 -42.91
C HIS A 485 -33.61 -9.69 -41.76
N PHE A 486 -32.95 -9.81 -40.63
CA PHE A 486 -33.03 -8.82 -39.56
C PHE A 486 -31.64 -8.51 -39.02
N ASP A 487 -31.46 -7.25 -38.64
CA ASP A 487 -30.21 -6.75 -38.09
C ASP A 487 -30.35 -6.56 -36.59
N TYR A 488 -29.31 -6.95 -35.86
CA TYR A 488 -29.19 -6.72 -34.43
C TYR A 488 -27.75 -6.41 -34.10
N TYR A 489 -27.54 -5.86 -32.91
CA TYR A 489 -26.21 -5.68 -32.37
C TYR A 489 -26.19 -5.97 -30.88
N TYR A 490 -24.99 -6.24 -30.37
CA TYR A 490 -24.78 -6.39 -28.94
C TYR A 490 -23.65 -5.49 -28.44
N THR A 491 -23.69 -5.18 -27.16
CA THR A 491 -22.58 -4.62 -26.40
C THR A 491 -22.16 -5.63 -25.34
N LEU A 492 -20.87 -5.95 -25.31
CA LEU A 492 -20.27 -6.82 -24.30
C LEU A 492 -19.11 -6.06 -23.64
N VAL A 493 -19.37 -5.54 -22.45
CA VAL A 493 -18.42 -4.69 -21.72
C VAL A 493 -17.77 -5.51 -20.61
N CYS A 494 -16.45 -5.68 -20.68
CA CYS A 494 -15.70 -6.35 -19.61
C CYS A 494 -15.79 -5.57 -18.30
N GLY A 495 -15.70 -6.29 -17.18
CA GLY A 495 -15.54 -5.64 -15.88
C GLY A 495 -14.31 -4.72 -15.81
N HIS A 496 -14.35 -3.66 -14.98
CA HIS A 496 -13.33 -2.61 -14.87
C HIS A 496 -11.85 -3.07 -14.78
N THR A 497 -11.58 -4.29 -14.30
CA THR A 497 -10.23 -4.86 -14.16
C THR A 497 -9.91 -5.97 -15.16
N LEU A 498 -10.72 -6.09 -16.21
CA LEU A 498 -10.66 -7.16 -17.19
C LEU A 498 -10.66 -6.61 -18.63
N SER A 499 -10.02 -7.36 -19.51
CA SER A 499 -9.90 -7.03 -20.93
C SER A 499 -9.68 -8.28 -21.78
N GLY A 500 -9.45 -8.06 -23.08
CA GLY A 500 -9.33 -9.11 -24.07
C GLY A 500 -10.71 -9.55 -24.59
N PRO A 501 -10.73 -10.36 -25.67
CA PRO A 501 -11.96 -10.75 -26.35
C PRO A 501 -12.92 -11.54 -25.45
N PHE A 502 -12.41 -12.16 -24.39
CA PHE A 502 -13.20 -12.97 -23.47
C PHE A 502 -13.19 -12.43 -22.03
N CYS A 503 -12.70 -11.20 -21.82
CA CYS A 503 -12.61 -10.59 -20.48
C CYS A 503 -11.78 -11.41 -19.46
N HIS A 504 -10.80 -12.19 -19.91
CA HIS A 504 -9.93 -12.99 -19.04
C HIS A 504 -8.64 -12.28 -18.66
N ASN A 505 -8.22 -11.25 -19.41
CA ASN A 505 -6.93 -10.58 -19.19
C ASN A 505 -7.07 -9.50 -18.11
N TYR A 506 -6.22 -9.54 -17.08
CA TYR A 506 -6.25 -8.55 -16.01
C TYR A 506 -5.74 -7.19 -16.48
N VAL A 507 -6.44 -6.13 -16.09
CA VAL A 507 -6.03 -4.74 -16.28
C VAL A 507 -5.83 -4.08 -14.91
N PRO A 508 -4.69 -3.42 -14.65
CA PRO A 508 -4.46 -2.70 -13.42
C PRO A 508 -5.51 -1.62 -13.16
N LEU A 509 -6.03 -1.58 -11.93
CA LEU A 509 -6.94 -0.54 -11.47
C LEU A 509 -6.16 0.64 -10.92
N ARG A 510 -6.06 1.73 -11.69
CA ARG A 510 -5.40 2.95 -11.23
C ARG A 510 -6.42 3.89 -10.60
N LEU A 511 -6.41 3.94 -9.28
CA LEU A 511 -7.16 4.92 -8.49
C LEU A 511 -6.30 6.18 -8.26
N PRO A 512 -6.91 7.32 -7.88
CA PRO A 512 -6.13 8.48 -7.46
C PRO A 512 -5.13 8.06 -6.38
N THR A 513 -3.88 8.53 -6.45
CA THR A 513 -2.79 8.19 -5.51
C THR A 513 -2.32 9.44 -4.76
N SER A 514 -1.54 9.24 -3.70
CA SER A 514 -0.85 10.35 -3.05
C SER A 514 0.18 10.98 -4.01
N TYR A 515 0.67 12.17 -3.69
CA TYR A 515 1.69 12.91 -4.43
C TYR A 515 2.64 13.63 -3.48
N PHE A 516 3.88 13.83 -3.92
CA PHE A 516 4.86 14.68 -3.25
C PHE A 516 4.66 16.13 -3.66
N ASN A 517 5.03 17.03 -2.77
CA ASN A 517 4.93 18.47 -2.95
C ASN A 517 5.97 19.02 -3.93
#